data_AF-A0A915MKR5-F1
#
_entry.id   AF-A0A915MKR5-F1
#
_cell.length_a   1.000
_cell.length_b   1.000
_cell.length_c   1.000
_cell.angle_alpha   90.00
_cell.angle_beta   90.00
_cell.angle_gamma   90.00
#
_symmetry.space_group_name_H-M   'P 1'
#
loop_
_entity.id
_entity.type
_entity.pdbx_description
1 polymer ?
#
loop_
_entity_poly.entity_id
_entity_poly.type
_entity_poly.pdbx_seq_one_letter_code
_entity_poly.pdbx_strand_id
1 'polypeptide(L)'
;MVFMTNLNMLSAESFQDNSTNTKESQKGYHFLNLGTRIATALFYLSTPEKGGYTVFSNVKTFVKPTKNDALFWYNLWRSGNGDFRTRHAACPVLLGDKWVSNSWIHEGGQEFFRPCGLDPSIQERYVGDLGGPEPKKYPNISPYCKEGLYCE
;
A
#
# COMPACT_ATOMS: atom_id res chain seq x y z
N MET A 1 -8.48 -7.84 -11.70
CA MET A 1 -9.20 -6.75 -10.99
C MET A 1 -10.03 -7.42 -9.90
N VAL A 2 -9.67 -7.25 -8.64
CA VAL A 2 -10.46 -7.78 -7.52
C VAL A 2 -11.40 -6.67 -7.08
N PHE A 3 -12.70 -6.88 -7.26
CA PHE A 3 -13.71 -5.98 -6.71
C PHE A 3 -14.01 -6.44 -5.28
N MET A 4 -13.58 -5.63 -4.32
CA MET A 4 -13.76 -5.92 -2.90
C MET A 4 -15.04 -5.23 -2.42
N THR A 5 -16.15 -5.97 -2.34
CA THR A 5 -17.30 -5.58 -1.52
C THR A 5 -17.30 -6.42 -0.25
N ASN A 6 -17.51 -5.78 0.90
CA ASN A 6 -17.71 -6.44 2.20
C ASN A 6 -16.66 -7.48 2.60
N LEU A 7 -15.43 -7.02 2.80
CA LEU A 7 -14.41 -7.87 3.40
C LEU A 7 -14.35 -7.68 4.92
N ASN A 8 -14.75 -8.74 5.62
CA ASN A 8 -14.17 -9.05 6.92
C ASN A 8 -12.64 -9.00 6.80
N MET A 9 -12.01 -8.49 7.85
CA MET A 9 -10.59 -8.16 8.09
C MET A 9 -9.50 -9.09 7.50
N LEU A 10 -9.86 -10.23 6.93
CA LEU A 10 -8.96 -11.34 6.58
C LEU A 10 -8.37 -11.31 5.15
N SER A 11 -8.72 -10.38 4.26
CA SER A 11 -8.20 -10.40 2.87
C SER A 11 -7.18 -9.31 2.51
N ALA A 12 -6.89 -8.38 3.41
CA ALA A 12 -5.85 -7.38 3.19
C ALA A 12 -4.46 -7.81 3.70
N GLU A 13 -4.40 -8.86 4.52
CA GLU A 13 -3.14 -9.38 5.06
C GLU A 13 -2.71 -10.66 4.34
N SER A 14 -1.76 -10.51 3.43
CA SER A 14 -0.68 -11.48 3.30
C SER A 14 0.63 -10.72 3.26
N PHE A 15 0.95 -10.07 4.38
CA PHE A 15 2.36 -9.91 4.75
C PHE A 15 2.86 -11.34 5.00
N GLN A 16 3.81 -11.80 4.20
CA GLN A 16 4.37 -13.14 4.31
C GLN A 16 5.16 -13.20 5.64
N ASP A 17 4.49 -13.58 6.72
CA ASP A 17 5.16 -14.02 7.93
C ASP A 17 5.92 -15.31 7.63
N ASN A 18 7.17 -15.35 8.07
CA ASN A 18 8.14 -16.37 7.74
C ASN A 18 7.94 -17.61 8.63
N SER A 19 6.69 -18.08 8.75
CA SER A 19 6.33 -19.28 9.52
C SER A 19 5.01 -19.89 9.03
N THR A 20 4.94 -20.31 7.77
CA THR A 20 4.30 -21.56 7.32
C THR A 20 4.38 -21.68 5.80
N ASN A 21 4.94 -22.80 5.38
CA ASN A 21 5.42 -23.09 4.05
C ASN A 21 4.24 -23.41 3.10
N THR A 22 3.62 -22.41 2.46
CA THR A 22 2.70 -22.66 1.34
C THR A 22 3.48 -22.71 0.02
N LYS A 23 4.10 -23.87 -0.25
CA LYS A 23 4.92 -24.19 -1.44
C LYS A 23 4.22 -24.03 -2.80
N GLU A 24 3.00 -23.52 -2.84
CA GLU A 24 2.13 -23.50 -4.01
C GLU A 24 1.97 -22.09 -4.58
N SER A 25 1.91 -21.06 -3.72
CA SER A 25 1.84 -19.65 -4.15
C SER A 25 3.17 -19.14 -4.73
N GLN A 26 4.30 -19.55 -4.16
CA GLN A 26 5.63 -19.17 -4.65
C GLN A 26 6.01 -19.83 -5.99
N LYS A 27 5.42 -20.99 -6.33
CA LYS A 27 5.76 -21.71 -7.57
C LYS A 27 5.27 -21.01 -8.84
N GLY A 28 4.10 -20.37 -8.80
CA GLY A 28 3.52 -19.71 -9.98
C GLY A 28 4.30 -18.46 -10.41
N TYR A 29 4.76 -17.66 -9.46
CA TYR A 29 5.53 -16.43 -9.73
C TYR A 29 7.00 -16.70 -10.10
N HIS A 30 7.59 -17.76 -9.54
CA HIS A 30 8.92 -18.22 -9.92
C HIS A 30 8.96 -18.75 -11.37
N PHE A 31 7.86 -19.30 -11.89
CA PHE A 31 7.79 -19.78 -13.27
C PHE A 31 7.74 -18.64 -14.31
N LEU A 32 7.25 -17.45 -13.92
CA LEU A 32 7.17 -16.25 -14.76
C LEU A 32 8.32 -15.25 -14.50
N ASN A 33 9.23 -15.52 -13.56
CA ASN A 33 10.31 -14.62 -13.14
C ASN A 33 9.86 -13.18 -12.78
N LEU A 34 8.63 -13.01 -12.28
CA LEU A 34 8.09 -11.67 -11.98
C LEU A 34 8.52 -11.15 -10.60
N GLY A 35 9.01 -12.00 -9.69
CA GLY A 35 9.40 -11.59 -8.35
C GLY A 35 8.24 -11.15 -7.45
N THR A 36 8.56 -10.51 -6.33
CA THR A 36 7.61 -10.05 -5.31
C THR A 36 6.87 -8.79 -5.76
N ARG A 37 5.80 -8.39 -5.06
CA ARG A 37 5.06 -7.16 -5.31
C ARG A 37 5.88 -5.94 -4.88
N ILE A 38 6.58 -5.28 -5.81
CA ILE A 38 7.39 -4.09 -5.51
C ILE A 38 6.54 -2.90 -5.06
N ALA A 39 5.33 -2.75 -5.61
CA ALA A 39 4.44 -1.62 -5.32
C ALA A 39 2.97 -2.00 -5.42
N THR A 40 2.13 -1.16 -4.84
CA THR A 40 0.66 -1.27 -4.89
C THR A 40 0.07 0.08 -5.29
N ALA A 41 -0.83 0.04 -6.28
CA ALA A 41 -1.69 1.17 -6.63
C ALA A 41 -3.15 0.78 -6.34
N LEU A 42 -3.78 1.51 -5.43
CA LEU A 42 -5.16 1.32 -5.00
C LEU A 42 -6.01 2.48 -5.51
N PHE A 43 -7.00 2.18 -6.35
CA PHE A 43 -7.92 3.17 -6.91
C PHE A 43 -9.25 3.11 -6.17
N TYR A 44 -9.73 4.24 -5.65
CA TYR A 44 -11.05 4.34 -5.03
C TYR A 44 -12.11 4.58 -6.10
N LEU A 45 -12.99 3.60 -6.31
CA LEU A 45 -14.08 3.66 -7.30
C LEU A 45 -15.38 4.23 -6.72
N SER A 46 -15.48 4.30 -5.38
CA SER A 46 -16.57 4.96 -4.66
C SER A 46 -16.07 5.64 -3.37
N THR A 47 -16.90 6.53 -2.84
CA THR A 47 -16.73 7.15 -1.53
C THR A 47 -17.81 6.59 -0.59
N PRO A 48 -17.50 5.75 0.41
CA PRO A 48 -18.44 5.39 1.45
C PRO A 48 -18.84 6.63 2.27
N GLU A 49 -20.04 6.62 2.83
CA GLU A 49 -20.55 7.72 3.66
C GLU A 49 -19.82 7.78 5.01
N LYS A 50 -19.57 6.61 5.63
CA LYS A 50 -18.81 6.47 6.88
C LYS A 50 -17.91 5.24 6.88
N GLY A 51 -16.75 5.35 7.53
CA GLY A 51 -15.75 4.28 7.62
C GLY A 51 -15.00 4.05 6.30
N GLY A 52 -14.49 2.83 6.11
CA GLY A 52 -13.81 2.44 4.87
C GLY A 52 -12.42 3.07 4.67
N TYR A 53 -11.81 3.64 5.70
CA TYR A 53 -10.44 4.17 5.64
C TYR A 53 -9.42 3.11 5.22
N THR A 54 -8.34 3.52 4.56
CA THR A 54 -7.15 2.67 4.38
C THR A 54 -6.13 3.12 5.43
N VAL A 55 -5.79 2.24 6.36
CA VAL A 55 -4.92 2.56 7.50
C VAL A 55 -3.55 1.96 7.29
N PHE A 56 -2.50 2.69 7.68
CA PHE A 56 -1.14 2.17 7.78
C PHE A 56 -0.73 2.16 9.24
N SER A 57 -0.76 0.97 9.85
CA SER A 57 -0.67 0.81 11.30
C SER A 57 0.67 1.23 11.86
N ASN A 58 1.77 0.87 11.18
CA ASN A 58 3.13 1.12 11.66
C ASN A 58 3.51 2.61 11.60
N VAL A 59 3.02 3.35 10.60
CA VAL A 59 3.24 4.80 10.49
C VAL A 59 2.11 5.63 11.10
N LYS A 60 1.10 4.98 11.70
CA LYS A 60 -0.03 5.60 12.41
C LYS A 60 -0.75 6.67 11.58
N THR A 61 -0.99 6.38 10.30
CA THR A 61 -1.72 7.27 9.40
C THR A 61 -2.85 6.55 8.70
N PHE A 62 -3.79 7.30 8.14
CA PHE A 62 -4.91 6.77 7.40
C PHE A 62 -5.28 7.66 6.22
N VAL A 63 -5.90 7.06 5.22
CA VAL A 63 -6.37 7.72 4.01
C VAL A 63 -7.87 7.50 3.90
N LYS A 64 -8.62 8.60 3.83
CA LYS A 64 -10.06 8.57 3.58
C LYS A 64 -10.30 8.21 2.11
N PRO A 65 -11.13 7.19 1.80
CA PRO A 65 -11.49 6.89 0.42
C PRO A 65 -12.26 8.05 -0.20
N THR A 66 -11.81 8.51 -1.37
CA THR A 66 -12.51 9.52 -2.18
C THR A 66 -12.57 9.02 -3.60
N LYS A 67 -13.76 8.93 -4.18
CA LYS A 67 -14.00 8.43 -5.54
C LYS A 67 -13.09 9.13 -6.54
N ASN A 68 -12.47 8.34 -7.40
CA ASN A 68 -11.50 8.71 -8.43
C ASN A 68 -10.09 9.03 -7.91
N ASP A 69 -9.85 9.05 -6.60
CA ASP A 69 -8.50 9.16 -6.06
C ASP A 69 -7.75 7.82 -6.17
N ALA A 70 -6.42 7.93 -6.26
CA ALA A 70 -5.51 6.80 -6.21
C ALA A 70 -4.55 6.95 -5.04
N LEU A 71 -4.26 5.84 -4.38
CA LEU A 71 -3.24 5.71 -3.35
C LEU A 71 -2.14 4.79 -3.86
N PHE A 72 -0.89 5.24 -3.76
CA PHE A 72 0.27 4.49 -4.25
C PHE A 72 1.35 4.41 -3.18
N TRP A 73 1.97 3.23 -3.05
CA TRP A 73 3.12 3.01 -2.18
C TRP A 73 3.99 1.84 -2.67
N TYR A 74 5.25 1.82 -2.25
CA TYR A 74 6.16 0.70 -2.46
C TYR A 74 6.05 -0.29 -1.31
N ASN A 75 5.85 -1.59 -1.58
CA ASN A 75 5.82 -2.59 -0.51
C ASN A 75 7.23 -3.05 -0.11
N LEU A 76 8.23 -2.75 -0.95
CA LEU A 76 9.62 -3.16 -0.76
C LEU A 76 10.54 -1.95 -0.71
N TRP A 77 11.56 -2.03 0.13
CA TRP A 77 12.76 -1.21 0.07
C TRP A 77 13.47 -1.36 -1.28
N ARG A 78 14.36 -0.42 -1.62
CA ARG A 78 15.20 -0.52 -2.82
C ARG A 78 16.19 -1.69 -2.79
N SER A 79 16.40 -2.28 -1.60
CA SER A 79 17.15 -3.52 -1.43
C SER A 79 16.34 -4.78 -1.77
N GLY A 80 15.05 -4.66 -2.09
CA GLY A 80 14.13 -5.80 -2.28
C GLY A 80 13.51 -6.35 -0.99
N ASN A 81 13.93 -5.86 0.18
CA ASN A 81 13.36 -6.29 1.46
C ASN A 81 11.98 -5.67 1.69
N GLY A 82 11.10 -6.36 2.41
CA GLY A 82 9.78 -5.82 2.78
C GLY A 82 9.86 -4.52 3.59
N ASP A 83 9.07 -3.52 3.21
CA ASP A 83 8.91 -2.27 3.95
C ASP A 83 7.75 -2.38 4.95
N PHE A 84 8.09 -2.59 6.22
CA PHE A 84 7.11 -2.68 7.28
C PHE A 84 6.33 -1.37 7.50
N ARG A 85 6.82 -0.21 7.06
CA ARG A 85 6.06 1.06 7.16
C ARG A 85 4.76 0.99 6.36
N THR A 86 4.73 0.18 5.30
CA THR A 86 3.58 0.04 4.43
C THR A 86 2.62 -1.07 4.85
N ARG A 87 2.75 -1.61 6.06
CA ARG A 87 1.73 -2.51 6.63
C ARG A 87 0.41 -1.76 6.73
N HIS A 88 -0.60 -2.27 6.03
CA HIS A 88 -1.86 -1.59 5.86
C HIS A 88 -3.05 -2.54 6.00
N ALA A 89 -4.22 -1.95 6.29
CA ALA A 89 -5.50 -2.64 6.34
C ALA A 89 -6.62 -1.71 5.87
N ALA A 90 -7.79 -2.29 5.59
CA ALA A 90 -9.01 -1.53 5.38
C ALA A 90 -9.82 -1.49 6.69
N CYS A 91 -10.23 -0.31 7.11
CA CYS A 91 -11.25 -0.17 8.16
C CYS A 91 -12.61 -0.65 7.65
N PRO A 92 -13.47 -1.18 8.53
CA PRO A 92 -14.86 -1.50 8.20
C PRO A 92 -15.59 -0.30 7.57
N VAL A 93 -16.45 -0.58 6.59
CA VAL A 93 -17.41 0.41 6.10
C VAL A 93 -18.58 0.43 7.08
N LEU A 94 -18.87 1.60 7.63
CA LEU A 94 -19.95 1.75 8.62
C LEU A 94 -21.27 2.17 7.94
N LEU A 95 -21.18 2.92 6.83
CA LEU A 95 -22.34 3.35 6.05
C LEU A 95 -21.95 3.58 4.58
N GLY A 96 -22.82 3.14 3.67
CA GLY A 96 -22.61 3.18 2.22
C GLY A 96 -21.73 2.04 1.70
N ASP A 97 -21.11 2.24 0.54
CA ASP A 97 -20.30 1.22 -0.15
C ASP A 97 -18.91 1.74 -0.52
N LYS A 98 -17.88 0.90 -0.29
CA LYS A 98 -16.52 1.12 -0.75
C LYS A 98 -16.16 0.13 -1.85
N TRP A 99 -15.94 0.64 -3.05
CA TRP A 99 -15.40 -0.09 -4.19
C TRP A 99 -13.97 0.37 -4.43
N VAL A 100 -13.07 -0.59 -4.58
CA VAL A 100 -11.66 -0.33 -4.92
C VAL A 100 -11.20 -1.24 -6.04
N SER A 101 -10.24 -0.75 -6.83
CA SER A 101 -9.46 -1.57 -7.75
C SER A 101 -8.01 -1.61 -7.26
N ASN A 102 -7.48 -2.80 -7.04
CA ASN A 102 -6.10 -2.99 -6.63
C ASN A 102 -5.24 -3.42 -7.82
N SER A 103 -4.12 -2.72 -8.03
CA SER A 103 -3.11 -3.06 -9.02
C SER A 103 -1.80 -3.36 -8.30
N TRP A 104 -1.35 -4.61 -8.40
CA TRP A 104 -0.07 -5.03 -7.86
C TRP A 104 0.99 -4.99 -8.95
N ILE A 105 2.07 -4.27 -8.67
CA ILE A 105 3.23 -4.16 -9.56
C ILE A 105 4.28 -5.10 -9.01
N HIS A 106 4.81 -5.95 -9.88
CA HIS A 106 5.83 -6.93 -9.55
C HIS A 106 7.24 -6.40 -9.88
N GLU A 107 8.28 -6.97 -9.26
CA GLU A 107 9.68 -6.55 -9.44
C GLU A 107 10.21 -6.75 -10.87
N GLY A 108 9.78 -7.81 -11.55
CA GLY A 108 10.26 -8.16 -12.89
C GLY A 108 9.96 -7.07 -13.91
N GLY A 109 10.99 -6.68 -14.67
CA GLY A 109 10.93 -5.61 -15.66
C GLY A 109 11.00 -4.20 -15.08
N GLN A 110 11.18 -4.05 -13.76
CA GLN A 110 11.28 -2.75 -13.07
C GLN A 110 12.74 -2.36 -12.76
N GLU A 111 13.72 -3.14 -13.17
CA GLU A 111 15.13 -3.01 -12.80
C GLU A 111 15.71 -1.66 -13.25
N PHE A 112 15.24 -1.16 -14.40
CA PHE A 112 15.66 0.13 -14.95
C PHE A 112 14.78 1.30 -14.51
N PHE A 113 13.54 1.05 -14.06
CA PHE A 113 12.60 2.10 -13.63
C PHE A 113 12.74 2.45 -12.15
N ARG A 114 13.17 1.49 -11.31
CA ARG A 114 13.47 1.70 -9.88
C ARG A 114 14.79 1.02 -9.52
N PRO A 115 15.94 1.60 -9.93
CA PRO A 115 17.25 1.01 -9.65
C PRO A 115 17.51 0.92 -8.14
N CYS A 116 18.27 -0.07 -7.70
CA CYS A 116 18.75 -0.11 -6.33
C CYS A 116 19.69 1.08 -6.04
N GLY A 117 19.78 1.47 -4.77
CA GLY A 117 20.80 2.43 -4.34
C GLY A 117 22.20 1.81 -4.41
N LEU A 118 23.23 2.64 -4.59
CA LEU A 118 24.63 2.19 -4.52
C LEU A 118 25.03 1.78 -3.10
N ASP A 119 24.33 2.31 -2.10
CA ASP A 119 24.49 1.96 -0.69
C ASP A 119 23.18 1.33 -0.16
N PRO A 120 23.25 0.25 0.64
CA PRO A 120 22.07 -0.38 1.26
C PRO A 120 21.21 0.57 2.11
N SER A 121 21.80 1.63 2.65
CA SER A 121 21.12 2.64 3.48
C SER A 121 20.28 3.61 2.65
N ILE A 122 20.47 3.67 1.33
CA ILE A 122 19.71 4.57 0.46
C ILE A 122 18.32 4.00 0.27
N GLN A 123 17.35 4.65 0.92
CA GLN A 123 15.94 4.29 0.86
C GLN A 123 15.07 5.53 0.65
N GLU A 124 13.91 5.31 0.03
CA GLU A 124 12.92 6.35 -0.19
C GLU A 124 12.16 6.65 1.12
N ARG A 125 12.10 7.92 1.49
CA ARG A 125 11.24 8.49 2.54
C ARG A 125 9.80 8.66 2.06
N TYR A 126 9.62 9.06 0.80
CA TYR A 126 8.33 9.14 0.13
C TYR A 126 8.49 8.77 -1.35
N VAL A 127 7.38 8.48 -2.03
CA VAL A 127 7.38 8.11 -3.45
C VAL A 127 7.98 9.26 -4.28
N GLY A 128 9.10 9.00 -4.96
CA GLY A 128 9.74 9.96 -5.87
C GLY A 128 10.81 10.88 -5.26
N ASP A 129 11.34 10.56 -4.07
CA ASP A 129 12.26 11.43 -3.32
C ASP A 129 13.74 11.39 -3.75
N LEU A 130 14.14 10.49 -4.65
CA LEU A 130 15.53 10.40 -5.16
C LEU A 130 15.84 11.33 -6.34
N GLY A 131 15.20 12.50 -6.41
CA GLY A 131 15.45 13.48 -7.49
C GLY A 131 14.32 14.48 -7.74
N GLY A 132 13.14 14.28 -7.14
CA GLY A 132 12.05 15.25 -7.17
C GLY A 132 12.15 16.26 -6.02
N PRO A 133 11.61 17.49 -6.17
CA PRO A 133 11.46 18.42 -5.06
C PRO A 133 10.58 17.78 -3.97
N GLU A 134 10.94 17.98 -2.70
CA GLU A 134 10.10 17.57 -1.59
C GLU A 134 8.70 18.16 -1.77
N PRO A 135 7.64 17.34 -1.67
CA PRO A 135 6.30 17.85 -1.86
C PRO A 135 5.98 18.85 -0.76
N LYS A 136 6.03 20.13 -1.14
CA LYS A 136 5.67 21.24 -0.27
C LYS A 136 4.15 21.18 -0.07
N LYS A 137 3.75 20.54 1.03
CA LYS A 137 2.41 20.60 1.63
C LYS A 137 1.36 19.72 0.90
N TYR A 138 1.39 18.40 1.13
CA TYR A 138 0.22 17.53 0.93
C TYR A 138 -0.49 17.29 2.27
N PRO A 139 -1.63 17.97 2.54
CA PRO A 139 -2.34 17.89 3.83
C PRO A 139 -3.06 16.55 4.10
N ASN A 140 -2.95 15.59 3.19
CA ASN A 140 -3.70 14.33 3.21
C ASN A 140 -3.00 13.24 4.04
N ILE A 141 -1.77 13.48 4.49
CA ILE A 141 -0.98 12.61 5.38
C ILE A 141 -0.51 13.50 6.53
N SER A 142 -1.45 14.02 7.32
CA SER A 142 -1.08 14.65 8.60
C SER A 142 -0.84 13.52 9.61
N PRO A 143 0.37 13.34 10.17
CA PRO A 143 0.60 12.41 11.27
C PRO A 143 -0.10 12.86 12.56
N TYR A 144 -0.66 14.07 12.57
CA TYR A 144 -1.46 14.59 13.66
C TYR A 144 -2.94 14.52 13.25
N CYS A 145 -3.72 13.71 13.96
CA CYS A 145 -5.14 13.99 14.13
C CYS A 145 -5.22 15.47 14.53
N LYS A 146 -5.91 16.29 13.75
CA LYS A 146 -6.19 17.66 14.20
C LYS A 146 -6.90 17.53 15.55
N GLU A 147 -6.35 18.17 16.58
CA GLU A 147 -6.95 18.18 17.91
C GLU A 147 -8.45 18.49 17.79
N GLY A 148 -9.29 17.60 18.35
CA GLY A 148 -10.75 17.73 18.33
C GLY A 148 -11.51 16.79 17.37
N LEU A 149 -10.83 15.92 16.61
CA LEU A 149 -11.49 14.86 15.83
C LEU A 149 -11.14 13.49 16.42
N TYR A 150 -11.99 13.05 17.33
CA TYR A 150 -12.17 11.62 17.60
C TYR A 150 -12.46 10.94 16.26
N CYS A 151 -11.84 9.80 16.00
CA CYS A 151 -12.15 8.97 14.85
C CYS A 151 -13.56 8.38 15.04
N GLU A 152 -14.59 9.12 14.64
CA GLU A 152 -15.93 8.59 14.31
C GLU A 152 -16.03 8.21 12.82
#